data_AF-A0A430AZ10-F1
#
_entry.id   AF-A0A430AZ10-F1
#
_cell.length_a   1.000
_cell.length_b   1.000
_cell.length_c   1.000
_cell.angle_alpha   90.00
_cell.angle_beta   90.00
_cell.angle_gamma   90.00
#
_symmetry.space_group_name_H-M   'P 1'
#
loop_
_entity.id
_entity.type
_entity.pdbx_description
1 polymer ?
#
loop_
_entity_poly.entity_id
_entity_poly.type
_entity_poly.pdbx_seq_one_letter_code
_entity_poly.pdbx_strand_id
1 'polypeptide(L)' 'MRGRKLKKRASRVSDEELFARLIYYGVTQLHRPEPDVWLMAIGELLDQWEIHKQFTGMAKPKREVSIDDIIPMGI' A
#
# COMPACT_ATOMS: atom_id res chain seq x y z
N MET A 1 -6.32 26.88 -28.79
CA MET A 1 -5.84 25.53 -28.40
C MET A 1 -6.76 24.99 -27.30
N ARG A 2 -7.51 23.90 -27.51
CA ARG A 2 -8.42 23.34 -26.50
C ARG A 2 -7.67 22.33 -25.64
N GLY A 3 -7.52 22.63 -24.35
CA GLY A 3 -6.88 21.74 -23.37
C GLY A 3 -7.63 20.41 -23.27
N ARG A 4 -6.92 19.31 -23.54
CA ARG A 4 -7.43 17.95 -23.40
C ARG A 4 -7.57 17.66 -21.91
N LYS A 5 -8.77 17.74 -21.34
CA LYS A 5 -9.04 17.28 -19.96
C LYS A 5 -8.71 15.79 -19.89
N LEU A 6 -7.60 15.45 -19.25
CA LEU A 6 -7.25 14.07 -18.91
C LEU A 6 -8.37 13.52 -18.03
N LYS A 7 -9.14 12.55 -18.52
CA LYS A 7 -10.13 11.84 -17.72
C LYS A 7 -9.39 11.10 -16.60
N LYS A 8 -9.67 11.44 -15.35
CA LYS A 8 -9.19 10.67 -14.20
C LYS A 8 -9.67 9.23 -14.39
N ARG A 9 -8.75 8.26 -14.27
CA ARG A 9 -9.11 6.84 -14.25
C ARG A 9 -10.01 6.63 -13.05
N ALA A 10 -11.25 6.20 -13.27
CA ALA A 10 -12.14 5.81 -12.19
C ALA A 10 -11.50 4.67 -11.41
N SER A 11 -11.58 4.72 -10.08
CA SER A 11 -11.18 3.60 -9.23
C SER A 11 -11.97 2.36 -9.64
N ARG A 12 -11.30 1.21 -9.72
CA ARG A 12 -11.97 -0.09 -9.98
C ARG A 12 -12.56 -0.69 -8.70
N VAL A 13 -12.28 -0.07 -7.55
CA VAL A 13 -12.64 -0.52 -6.21
C VAL A 13 -13.65 0.47 -5.63
N SER A 14 -14.75 -0.03 -5.10
CA SER A 14 -15.77 0.78 -4.43
C SER A 14 -15.26 1.26 -3.06
N ASP A 15 -15.82 2.35 -2.54
CA ASP A 15 -15.42 2.88 -1.23
C ASP A 15 -15.68 1.85 -0.12
N GLU A 16 -16.78 1.11 -0.20
CA GLU A 16 -17.11 0.04 0.76
C GLU A 16 -16.07 -1.09 0.76
N GLU A 17 -15.62 -1.50 -0.43
CA GLU A 17 -14.57 -2.51 -0.57
C GLU A 17 -13.21 -2.00 -0.06
N LEU A 18 -12.94 -0.70 -0.19
CA LEU A 18 -11.76 -0.06 0.38
C LEU A 18 -11.83 -0.06 1.92
N PHE A 19 -12.94 0.38 2.50
CA PHE A 19 -13.13 0.41 3.96
C PHE A 19 -13.02 -0.99 4.57
N ALA A 20 -13.66 -1.99 3.96
CA ALA A 20 -13.57 -3.38 4.41
C ALA A 20 -12.12 -3.87 4.48
N ARG A 21 -11.28 -3.51 3.50
CA ARG A 21 -9.85 -3.86 3.52
C ARG A 21 -9.07 -3.14 4.61
N LEU A 22 -9.34 -1.85 4.83
CA LEU A 22 -8.66 -1.07 5.86
C LEU A 22 -8.98 -1.61 7.26
N ILE A 23 -10.25 -1.92 7.53
CA ILE A 23 -10.66 -2.56 8.79
C ILE A 23 -10.02 -3.93 8.93
N TYR A 24 -9.99 -4.74 7.88
CA TYR A 24 -9.32 -6.04 7.90
C TYR A 24 -7.82 -5.91 8.23
N TYR A 25 -7.11 -4.95 7.66
CA TYR A 25 -5.70 -4.72 8.00
C TYR A 25 -5.53 -4.30 9.46
N GLY A 26 -6.33 -3.34 9.94
CA GLY A 26 -6.23 -2.86 11.32
C GLY A 26 -6.59 -3.93 12.36
N VAL A 27 -7.73 -4.59 12.19
CA VAL A 27 -8.28 -5.52 13.19
C VAL A 27 -7.61 -6.89 13.10
N THR A 28 -7.52 -7.46 11.91
CA THR A 28 -7.06 -8.84 11.73
C THR A 28 -5.53 -8.92 11.66
N GLN A 29 -4.89 -8.08 10.85
CA GLN A 29 -3.44 -8.20 10.61
C GLN A 29 -2.63 -7.50 11.69
N LEU A 30 -3.05 -6.29 12.08
CA LEU A 30 -2.36 -5.49 13.09
C LEU A 30 -2.86 -5.72 14.51
N HIS A 31 -3.90 -6.55 14.70
CA HIS A 31 -4.46 -6.91 16.02
C HIS A 31 -4.87 -5.70 16.87
N ARG A 32 -5.32 -4.62 16.23
CA ARG A 32 -5.84 -3.43 16.92
C ARG A 32 -7.34 -3.60 17.17
N PRO A 33 -7.87 -3.08 18.28
CA PRO A 33 -9.31 -3.08 18.49
C PRO A 33 -9.97 -2.18 17.43
N GLU A 34 -11.13 -2.60 16.93
CA GLU A 34 -11.84 -1.92 15.84
C GLU A 34 -12.08 -0.41 16.09
N PRO A 35 -12.49 0.04 17.30
CA PRO A 35 -12.66 1.48 17.57
C PRO A 35 -11.37 2.29 17.36
N ASP A 36 -10.21 1.74 17.69
CA ASP A 36 -8.93 2.41 17.51
C ASP A 36 -8.61 2.54 16.02
N VAL A 37 -8.93 1.51 15.21
CA VAL A 37 -8.72 1.53 13.75
C VAL A 37 -9.58 2.62 13.10
N TRP A 38 -10.82 2.82 13.57
CA TRP A 38 -11.69 3.89 13.09
C TRP A 38 -11.16 5.29 13.40
N LEU A 39 -10.47 5.47 14.53
CA LEU A 39 -9.94 6.76 14.99
C LEU A 39 -8.51 7.03 14.51
N MET A 40 -7.84 6.04 13.94
CA MET A 40 -6.47 6.12 13.48
C MET A 40 -6.34 6.94 12.19
N ALA A 41 -5.23 7.68 12.05
CA ALA A 41 -4.92 8.33 10.79
C ALA A 41 -4.65 7.28 9.70
N ILE A 42 -5.29 7.43 8.52
CA ILE A 42 -5.14 6.46 7.40
C ILE A 42 -3.68 6.24 7.02
N GLY A 43 -2.85 7.30 7.03
CA GLY A 43 -1.42 7.19 6.73
C GLY A 43 -0.69 6.26 7.70
N GLU A 44 -0.97 6.39 8.99
CA GLU A 44 -0.36 5.54 10.03
C GLU A 44 -0.78 4.08 9.88
N LEU A 45 -2.06 3.82 9.56
CA LEU A 45 -2.56 2.47 9.32
C LEU A 45 -1.85 1.81 8.12
N LEU A 46 -1.66 2.57 7.05
CA LEU A 46 -0.97 2.10 5.84
C LEU A 46 0.52 1.85 6.08
N ASP A 47 1.19 2.71 6.85
CA ASP A 47 2.60 2.54 7.22
C ASP A 47 2.81 1.28 8.06
N GLN A 48 1.93 1.02 9.03
CA GLN A 48 1.99 -0.21 9.83
C GLN A 48 1.71 -1.46 9.00
N TRP A 49 0.76 -1.38 8.06
CA TRP A 49 0.52 -2.46 7.11
C TRP A 49 1.73 -2.71 6.19
N GLU A 50 2.42 -1.66 5.73
CA GLU A 50 3.67 -1.75 4.97
C GLU A 50 4.73 -2.54 5.74
N ILE A 51 4.95 -2.19 7.01
CA ILE A 51 5.90 -2.86 7.91
C ILE A 51 5.48 -4.32 8.14
N HIS A 52 4.19 -4.59 8.37
CA HIS A 52 3.68 -5.95 8.57
C HIS A 52 3.94 -6.85 7.36
N LYS A 53 3.72 -6.35 6.14
CA LYS A 53 4.05 -7.09 4.90
C LYS A 53 5.54 -7.39 4.78
N GLN A 54 6.41 -6.46 5.19
CA GLN A 54 7.85 -6.69 5.14
C GLN A 54 8.28 -7.74 6.17
N PHE A 55 7.75 -7.67 7.39
CA PHE A 55 8.02 -8.64 8.45
C PHE A 55 7.56 -10.05 8.10
N THR A 56 6.38 -10.18 7.47
CA THR A 56 5.83 -11.47 7.01
C THR A 56 6.42 -11.96 5.69
N GLY A 57 7.33 -11.20 5.08
CA GLY A 57 7.95 -11.54 3.79
C GLY A 57 7.04 -11.36 2.57
N MET A 58 5.83 -10.82 2.74
CA MET A 58 4.90 -10.51 1.65
C MET A 58 5.37 -9.31 0.80
N ALA A 59 6.18 -8.42 1.36
CA ALA A 59 6.79 -7.31 0.64
C ALA A 59 8.31 -7.33 0.82
N LYS A 60 9.03 -7.10 -0.28
CA LYS A 60 10.46 -6.79 -0.21
C LYS A 60 10.62 -5.32 0.22
N PRO A 61 11.56 -5.00 1.10
CA PRO A 61 11.85 -3.60 1.42
C PRO A 61 12.21 -2.85 0.14
N LYS A 62 11.82 -1.57 0.08
CA LYS A 62 12.18 -0.71 -1.05
C LYS A 62 13.70 -0.67 -1.14
N ARG A 63 14.25 -1.18 -2.25
CA ARG A 63 15.67 -1.09 -2.57
C ARG A 63 15.85 -0.20 -3.79
N GLU A 64 16.80 0.72 -3.71
CA GLU A 64 17.31 1.41 -4.90
C GLU A 64 18.30 0.46 -5.56
N VAL A 65 17.97 0.02 -6.78
CA VAL A 65 18.85 -0.81 -7.61
C VAL A 65 19.16 -0.05 -8.88
N SER A 66 20.44 0.01 -9.22
CA SER A 66 20.91 0.51 -10.49
C SER A 66 20.85 -0.60 -11.55
N ILE A 67 20.93 -0.20 -12.83
CA ILE A 67 21.00 -1.17 -13.94
C ILE A 67 22.24 -2.06 -13.78
N ASP A 68 23.33 -1.48 -13.27
CA ASP A 68 24.60 -2.16 -13.03
C ASP A 68 24.51 -3.23 -11.93
N ASP A 69 23.56 -3.10 -10.98
CA ASP A 69 23.31 -4.12 -9.94
C ASP A 69 22.52 -5.35 -10.47
N ILE A 70 21.94 -5.24 -11.68
CA ILE A 70 21.08 -6.27 -12.29
C ILE A 70 21.82 -7.03 -13.40
N ILE A 71 22.70 -6.36 -14.14
CA ILE A 71 23.49 -6.97 -15.22
C ILE A 71 24.71 -7.68 -14.61
N PRO A 72 24.84 -9.01 -14.74
CA PRO A 72 26.03 -9.72 -14.29
C PRO A 72 27.25 -9.21 -15.05
N MET A 73 28.32 -8.81 -14.35
CA MET A 73 29.60 -8.48 -14.97
C MET A 73 30.18 -9.71 -15.68
N GLY A 74 30.04 -9.77 -17.01
CA GLY A 74 30.69 -10.79 -17.85
C GLY A 74 29.80 -11.52 -18.86
N ILE A 75 29.00 -10.79 -19.65
CA ILE A 75 28.55 -11.27 -20.97
C ILE A 75 29.38 -10.60 -22.07
#